data_AF-A0A3G8Y935-F1
#
_entry.id   AF-A0A3G8Y935-F1
#
_cell.length_a   1.000
_cell.length_b   1.000
_cell.length_c   1.000
_cell.angle_alpha   90.00
_cell.angle_beta   90.00
_cell.angle_gamma   90.00
#
_symmetry.space_group_name_H-M   'P 1'
#
loop_
_entity.id
_entity.type
_entity.pdbx_description
1 polymer ?
#
loop_
_entity_poly.entity_id
_entity_poly.type
_entity_poly.pdbx_seq_one_letter_code
_entity_poly.pdbx_strand_id
1 'polypeptide(L)'
;MKNLFILVSSVVSLGVFSQNINCETTDYVKNIDNREYSTYHYVNSSYSYSRPLIIMVTSDKVFMDVHQKIPKLFSAKQEYTDVYLLGIKEFNKKNIDEINVKIINFFIDDIIRYRTSNNLPYNNFEYVSSQVNYLENEDLCKFLICKNRKK
;
A
#
# COMPACT_ATOMS: atom_id res chain seq x y z
N MET A 1 -59.70 -17.06 19.48
CA MET A 1 -58.43 -16.36 19.75
C MET A 1 -57.50 -16.59 18.58
N LYS A 2 -57.34 -15.59 17.70
CA LYS A 2 -56.42 -15.67 16.54
C LYS A 2 -55.19 -14.84 16.88
N ASN A 3 -54.08 -15.51 17.19
CA ASN A 3 -52.79 -14.85 17.42
C ASN A 3 -52.20 -14.45 16.07
N LEU A 4 -52.19 -13.15 15.80
CA LEU A 4 -51.53 -12.54 14.66
C LEU A 4 -50.05 -12.34 15.01
N PHE A 5 -49.19 -13.25 14.57
CA PHE A 5 -47.74 -13.05 14.62
C PHE A 5 -47.33 -12.09 13.51
N ILE A 6 -47.19 -10.81 13.84
CA ILE A 6 -46.59 -9.82 12.94
C ILE A 6 -45.07 -9.94 13.10
N LEU A 7 -44.44 -10.66 12.17
CA LEU A 7 -42.99 -10.71 12.07
C LEU A 7 -42.52 -9.39 11.42
N VAL A 8 -42.24 -8.38 12.24
CA VAL A 8 -41.62 -7.13 11.79
C VAL A 8 -40.16 -7.44 11.47
N SER A 9 -39.90 -7.84 10.22
CA SER A 9 -38.55 -7.87 9.67
C SER A 9 -38.10 -6.42 9.47
N SER A 10 -37.57 -5.82 10.53
CA SER A 10 -36.79 -4.58 10.43
C SER A 10 -35.47 -4.94 9.76
N VAL A 11 -35.47 -4.93 8.42
CA VAL A 11 -34.26 -4.87 7.62
C VAL A 11 -33.60 -3.54 7.96
N VAL A 12 -32.71 -3.57 8.96
CA VAL A 12 -31.77 -2.49 9.21
C VAL A 12 -30.87 -2.48 7.99
N SER A 13 -31.22 -1.67 7.00
CA SER A 13 -30.31 -1.28 5.93
C SER A 13 -29.18 -0.49 6.61
N LEU A 14 -28.16 -1.21 7.07
CA LEU A 14 -26.87 -0.64 7.41
C LEU A 14 -26.46 0.14 6.15
N GLY A 15 -26.54 1.47 6.24
CA GLY A 15 -26.08 2.35 5.19
C GLY A 15 -24.64 1.98 4.91
N VAL A 16 -24.41 1.31 3.77
CA VAL A 16 -23.07 1.07 3.26
C VAL A 16 -22.57 2.43 2.84
N PHE A 17 -22.01 3.18 3.79
CA PHE A 17 -21.27 4.39 3.48
C PHE A 17 -20.05 3.93 2.67
N SER A 18 -20.18 3.99 1.35
CA SER A 18 -19.02 4.00 0.46
C SER A 18 -18.25 5.28 0.77
N GLN A 19 -17.32 5.20 1.72
CA GLN A 19 -16.38 6.28 1.99
C GLN A 19 -15.22 6.11 1.01
N ASN A 20 -15.05 7.08 0.12
CA ASN A 20 -13.85 7.16 -0.69
C ASN A 20 -12.69 7.53 0.23
N ILE A 21 -11.73 6.62 0.37
CA ILE A 21 -10.48 6.85 1.10
C ILE A 21 -9.44 7.29 0.08
N ASN A 22 -9.04 8.55 0.17
CA ASN A 22 -7.85 9.05 -0.49
C ASN A 22 -6.85 9.43 0.59
N CYS A 23 -5.72 8.73 0.66
CA CYS A 23 -4.71 8.91 1.68
C CYS A 23 -3.32 8.87 1.04
N GLU A 24 -2.50 9.86 1.40
CA GLU A 24 -1.09 9.93 1.06
C GLU A 24 -0.33 10.20 2.35
N THR A 25 0.58 9.31 2.73
CA THR A 25 1.43 9.48 3.91
C THR A 25 2.87 9.29 3.50
N THR A 26 3.71 10.26 3.84
CA THR A 26 5.14 10.19 3.59
C THR A 26 5.90 10.48 4.88
N ASP A 27 6.77 9.56 5.26
CA ASP A 27 7.74 9.78 6.34
C ASP A 27 9.13 9.87 5.73
N TYR A 28 9.76 11.03 5.86
CA TYR A 28 11.12 11.26 5.38
C TYR A 28 12.16 11.02 6.47
N VAL A 29 13.32 10.51 6.09
CA VAL A 29 14.55 10.49 6.91
C VAL A 29 14.36 9.79 8.28
N LYS A 30 13.68 8.64 8.28
CA LYS A 30 13.71 7.69 9.40
C LYS A 30 15.09 7.04 9.48
N ASN A 31 15.48 6.51 10.64
CA ASN A 31 16.81 5.93 10.83
C ASN A 31 16.74 4.62 11.63
N ILE A 32 17.42 3.59 11.13
CA ILE A 32 17.72 2.35 11.87
C ILE A 32 19.21 2.06 11.66
N ASP A 33 19.93 1.85 12.78
CA ASP A 33 21.36 1.51 12.79
C ASP A 33 22.21 2.43 11.89
N ASN A 34 21.97 3.75 11.97
CA ASN A 34 22.63 4.80 11.18
C ASN A 34 22.34 4.78 9.67
N ARG A 35 21.41 3.95 9.19
CA ARG A 35 20.94 4.02 7.81
C ARG A 35 19.60 4.73 7.72
N GLU A 36 19.59 5.78 6.91
CA GLU A 36 18.40 6.55 6.63
C GLU A 36 17.49 5.82 5.64
N TYR A 37 16.19 5.92 5.87
CA TYR A 37 15.17 5.44 4.97
C TYR A 37 13.93 6.33 5.01
N SER A 38 13.12 6.27 3.97
CA SER A 38 11.86 7.00 3.83
C SER A 38 10.77 6.05 3.38
N THR A 39 9.54 6.28 3.85
CA THR A 39 8.39 5.45 3.51
C THR A 39 7.29 6.32 2.92
N TYR A 40 6.62 5.78 1.92
CA TYR A 40 5.49 6.41 1.26
C TYR A 40 4.36 5.40 1.13
N HIS A 41 3.15 5.83 1.47
CA HIS A 41 1.94 5.03 1.36
C HIS A 41 0.85 5.84 0.67
N TYR A 42 0.30 5.28 -0.40
CA TYR A 42 -0.75 5.88 -1.18
C TYR A 42 -1.94 4.95 -1.33
N VAL A 43 -3.13 5.50 -1.09
CA VAL A 43 -4.43 4.84 -1.20
C VAL A 43 -5.34 5.79 -1.95
N ASN A 44 -6.01 5.30 -2.99
CA ASN A 44 -7.10 6.04 -3.60
C ASN A 44 -8.21 5.08 -4.01
N SER A 45 -9.13 4.81 -3.08
CA SER A 45 -10.12 3.73 -3.15
C SER A 45 -11.49 4.14 -2.62
N SER A 46 -12.55 3.85 -3.37
CA SER A 46 -13.87 3.62 -2.78
C SER A 46 -13.77 2.43 -1.81
N TYR A 47 -14.39 2.51 -0.63
CA TYR A 47 -14.20 1.51 0.45
C TYR A 47 -14.35 0.07 -0.08
N SER A 48 -13.25 -0.69 -0.08
CA SER A 48 -13.21 -2.07 -0.55
C SER A 48 -12.45 -2.94 0.42
N TYR A 49 -13.03 -4.11 0.70
CA TYR A 49 -12.41 -5.09 1.57
C TYR A 49 -11.15 -5.71 0.93
N SER A 50 -11.15 -6.07 -0.35
CA SER A 50 -10.04 -6.89 -0.92
C SER A 50 -8.68 -6.17 -1.03
N ARG A 51 -8.70 -4.83 -1.08
CA ARG A 51 -7.59 -3.92 -1.41
C ARG A 51 -6.22 -4.57 -1.71
N PRO A 52 -5.92 -4.89 -2.99
CA PRO A 52 -4.62 -5.40 -3.42
C PRO A 52 -3.43 -4.54 -3.00
N LEU A 53 -2.25 -5.16 -2.96
CA LEU A 53 -1.00 -4.54 -2.51
C LEU A 53 -0.02 -4.41 -3.65
N ILE A 54 0.61 -3.24 -3.75
CA ILE A 54 1.83 -3.02 -4.52
C ILE A 54 2.89 -2.52 -3.55
N ILE A 55 3.97 -3.28 -3.40
CA ILE A 55 5.05 -2.97 -2.45
C ILE A 55 6.34 -2.82 -3.24
N MET A 56 6.96 -1.65 -3.14
CA MET A 56 8.18 -1.31 -3.87
C MET A 56 9.29 -0.92 -2.89
N VAL A 57 10.50 -1.43 -3.13
CA VAL A 57 11.72 -1.06 -2.40
C VAL A 57 12.73 -0.50 -3.40
N THR A 58 13.34 0.63 -3.07
CA THR A 58 14.26 1.34 -3.94
C THR A 58 15.30 2.15 -3.17
N SER A 59 16.19 2.82 -3.90
CA SER A 59 17.13 3.79 -3.34
C SER A 59 16.43 5.10 -2.98
N ASP A 60 17.00 5.84 -2.03
CA ASP A 60 16.57 7.19 -1.66
C ASP A 60 16.43 8.14 -2.86
N LYS A 61 17.36 8.08 -3.82
CA LYS A 61 17.30 8.91 -5.03
C LYS A 61 16.06 8.62 -5.86
N VAL A 62 15.85 7.35 -6.19
CA VAL A 62 14.69 6.92 -6.99
C VAL A 62 13.39 7.17 -6.22
N PHE A 63 13.39 6.99 -4.89
CA PHE A 63 12.24 7.28 -4.04
C PHE A 63 11.74 8.73 -4.22
N MET A 64 12.65 9.70 -4.17
CA MET A 64 12.30 11.13 -4.30
C MET A 64 11.62 11.44 -5.64
N ASP A 65 12.08 10.83 -6.73
CA ASP A 65 11.50 11.02 -8.05
C ASP A 65 10.16 10.30 -8.21
N VAL A 66 10.05 9.12 -7.61
CA VAL A 66 8.94 8.19 -7.83
C VAL A 66 7.72 8.52 -6.99
N HIS A 67 7.88 8.89 -5.71
CA HIS A 67 6.73 9.07 -4.83
C HIS A 67 5.77 10.16 -5.36
N GLN A 68 6.30 11.24 -5.92
CA GLN A 68 5.52 12.34 -6.51
C GLN A 68 4.81 11.97 -7.81
N LYS A 69 5.26 10.90 -8.48
CA LYS A 69 4.70 10.41 -9.75
C LYS A 69 3.57 9.39 -9.51
N ILE A 70 3.59 8.66 -8.40
CA ILE A 70 2.57 7.65 -8.06
C ILE A 70 1.14 8.19 -8.21
N PRO A 71 0.72 9.28 -7.52
CA PRO A 71 -0.67 9.74 -7.61
C PRO A 71 -1.06 10.19 -9.03
N LYS A 72 -0.09 10.69 -9.81
CA LYS A 72 -0.29 11.16 -11.20
C LYS A 72 -0.45 10.01 -12.20
N LEU A 73 0.26 8.91 -11.97
CA LEU A 73 0.25 7.73 -12.85
C LEU A 73 -0.80 6.71 -12.45
N PHE A 74 -1.32 6.80 -11.23
CA PHE A 74 -2.35 5.92 -10.72
C PHE A 74 -3.63 6.01 -11.56
N SER A 75 -4.07 4.88 -12.09
CA SER A 75 -5.26 4.80 -12.94
C SER A 75 -6.50 4.45 -12.12
N ALA A 76 -7.67 4.94 -12.54
CA ALA A 76 -8.96 4.52 -11.97
C ALA A 76 -9.20 3.00 -12.06
N LYS A 77 -8.53 2.28 -12.98
CA LYS A 77 -8.58 0.80 -13.01
C LYS A 77 -7.92 0.15 -11.80
N GLN A 78 -7.11 0.91 -11.05
CA GLN A 78 -6.40 0.46 -9.85
C GLN A 78 -7.02 1.02 -8.57
N GLU A 79 -8.20 1.64 -8.64
CA GLU A 79 -8.87 2.32 -7.51
C GLU A 79 -8.87 1.51 -6.21
N TYR A 80 -8.83 0.18 -6.23
CA TYR A 80 -8.80 -0.60 -4.99
C TYR A 80 -7.40 -0.97 -4.49
N THR A 81 -6.34 -0.29 -4.91
CA THR A 81 -4.95 -0.74 -4.66
C THR A 81 -4.21 0.16 -3.69
N ASP A 82 -3.55 -0.45 -2.70
CA ASP A 82 -2.62 0.24 -1.81
C ASP A 82 -1.22 0.17 -2.40
N VAL A 83 -0.56 1.33 -2.49
CA VAL A 83 0.81 1.42 -2.99
C VAL A 83 1.73 1.83 -1.84
N TYR A 84 2.68 0.95 -1.53
CA TYR A 84 3.71 1.15 -0.52
C TYR A 84 5.06 1.28 -1.22
N LEU A 85 5.84 2.28 -0.84
CA LEU A 85 7.16 2.55 -1.38
C LEU A 85 8.14 2.81 -0.22
N LEU A 86 9.26 2.11 -0.24
CA LEU A 86 10.37 2.26 0.70
C LEU A 86 11.61 2.73 -0.06
N GLY A 87 12.18 3.85 0.35
CA GLY A 87 13.46 4.36 -0.14
C GLY A 87 14.52 4.20 0.93
N ILE A 88 15.58 3.43 0.69
CA ILE A 88 16.69 3.25 1.63
C ILE A 88 17.94 3.94 1.07
N LYS A 89 18.65 4.69 1.90
CA LYS A 89 19.88 5.37 1.51
C LYS A 89 20.93 4.36 1.04
N GLU A 90 21.51 4.63 -0.14
CA GLU A 90 22.54 3.77 -0.76
C GLU A 90 22.09 2.32 -1.02
N PHE A 91 20.78 2.10 -1.18
CA PHE A 91 20.25 0.77 -1.44
C PHE A 91 20.76 0.17 -2.76
N ASN A 92 21.19 -1.09 -2.70
CA ASN A 92 21.56 -1.87 -3.88
C ASN A 92 20.91 -3.25 -3.83
N LYS A 93 19.92 -3.50 -4.71
CA LYS A 93 19.20 -4.78 -4.76
C LYS A 93 20.09 -6.00 -5.03
N LYS A 94 21.25 -5.79 -5.66
CA LYS A 94 22.21 -6.88 -5.97
C LYS A 94 23.04 -7.27 -4.74
N ASN A 95 23.08 -6.42 -3.72
CA ASN A 95 23.84 -6.62 -2.50
C ASN A 95 23.04 -6.05 -1.30
N ILE A 96 22.04 -6.81 -0.86
CA ILE A 96 21.19 -6.44 0.29
C ILE A 96 21.88 -6.90 1.56
N ASP A 97 22.43 -5.96 2.33
CA ASP A 97 23.03 -6.23 3.63
C ASP A 97 21.98 -6.41 4.76
N GLU A 98 22.45 -6.82 5.93
CA GLU A 98 21.60 -7.11 7.09
C GLU A 98 20.78 -5.90 7.56
N ILE A 99 21.35 -4.69 7.48
CA ILE A 99 20.66 -3.45 7.85
C ILE A 99 19.50 -3.20 6.87
N ASN A 100 19.72 -3.39 5.57
CA ASN A 100 18.65 -3.28 4.58
C ASN A 100 17.56 -4.33 4.82
N VAL A 101 17.92 -5.58 5.13
CA VAL A 101 16.94 -6.63 5.49
C VAL A 101 16.12 -6.21 6.71
N LYS A 102 16.78 -5.70 7.76
CA LYS A 102 16.10 -5.22 8.97
C LYS A 102 15.11 -4.10 8.67
N ILE A 103 15.50 -3.11 7.87
CA ILE A 103 14.63 -2.00 7.46
C ILE A 103 13.45 -2.52 6.63
N ILE A 104 13.67 -3.43 5.68
CA ILE A 104 12.60 -4.03 4.86
C ILE A 104 11.62 -4.80 5.74
N ASN A 105 12.11 -5.60 6.69
CA ASN A 105 11.24 -6.35 7.60
C ASN A 105 10.40 -5.41 8.48
N PHE A 106 11.02 -4.36 9.03
CA PHE A 106 10.29 -3.35 9.80
C PHE A 106 9.19 -2.67 8.97
N PHE A 107 9.49 -2.36 7.70
CA PHE A 107 8.51 -1.80 6.77
C PHE A 107 7.35 -2.78 6.49
N ILE A 108 7.65 -4.07 6.30
CA ILE A 108 6.61 -5.12 6.14
C ILE A 108 5.71 -5.20 7.38
N ASP A 109 6.29 -5.16 8.58
CA ASP A 109 5.54 -5.19 9.84
C ASP A 109 4.61 -3.98 9.96
N ASP A 110 5.06 -2.79 9.56
CA ASP A 110 4.23 -1.58 9.52
C ASP A 110 3.05 -1.72 8.55
N ILE A 111 3.25 -2.32 7.38
CA ILE A 111 2.17 -2.62 6.41
C ILE A 111 1.14 -3.56 7.03
N ILE A 112 1.58 -4.66 7.64
CA ILE A 112 0.69 -5.65 8.26
C ILE A 112 -0.11 -5.02 9.40
N ARG A 113 0.55 -4.21 10.24
CA ARG A 113 -0.08 -3.50 11.34
C ARG A 113 -1.15 -2.52 10.84
N TYR A 114 -0.82 -1.72 9.82
CA TYR A 114 -1.78 -0.79 9.20
C TYR A 114 -3.01 -1.54 8.68
N ARG A 115 -2.81 -2.60 7.90
CA ARG A 115 -3.92 -3.37 7.31
C ARG A 115 -4.82 -4.00 8.37
N THR A 116 -4.22 -4.61 9.39
CA THR A 116 -4.94 -5.22 10.51
C THR A 116 -5.76 -4.18 11.26
N SER A 117 -5.18 -3.01 11.54
CA SER A 117 -5.85 -1.91 12.26
C SER A 117 -7.00 -1.29 11.48
N ASN A 118 -7.00 -1.44 10.14
CA ASN A 118 -8.05 -0.95 9.25
C ASN A 118 -9.03 -2.05 8.80
N ASN A 119 -9.03 -3.22 9.47
CA ASN A 119 -9.89 -4.37 9.13
C ASN A 119 -9.78 -4.82 7.66
N LEU A 120 -8.60 -4.65 7.05
CA LEU A 120 -8.29 -5.18 5.72
C LEU A 120 -7.91 -6.67 5.82
N PRO A 121 -7.98 -7.44 4.72
CA PRO A 121 -7.59 -8.83 4.66
C PRO A 121 -6.23 -9.04 5.31
N TYR A 122 -6.22 -9.99 6.24
CA TYR A 122 -5.01 -10.35 6.96
C TYR A 122 -4.02 -10.98 6.00
N ASN A 123 -2.83 -10.39 5.97
CA ASN A 123 -1.71 -10.85 5.18
C ASN A 123 -0.58 -11.13 6.16
N ASN A 124 -0.09 -12.38 6.20
CA ASN A 124 1.05 -12.73 7.02
C ASN A 124 2.36 -12.16 6.45
N PHE A 125 3.41 -12.21 7.25
CA PHE A 125 4.73 -11.72 6.88
C PHE A 125 5.24 -12.35 5.59
N GLU A 126 5.11 -13.67 5.45
CA GLU A 126 5.59 -14.43 4.30
C GLU A 126 4.91 -13.97 3.01
N TYR A 127 3.59 -13.77 3.05
CA TYR A 127 2.86 -13.26 1.90
C TYR A 127 3.31 -11.84 1.55
N VAL A 128 3.32 -10.90 2.51
CA VAL A 128 3.67 -9.51 2.23
C VAL A 128 5.11 -9.40 1.72
N SER A 129 6.03 -10.15 2.33
CA SER A 129 7.43 -10.26 1.89
C SER A 129 7.54 -10.77 0.45
N SER A 130 6.75 -11.78 0.06
CA SER A 130 6.72 -12.28 -1.32
C SER A 130 6.21 -11.27 -2.36
N GLN A 131 5.48 -10.24 -1.94
CA GLN A 131 4.97 -9.18 -2.81
C GLN A 131 5.95 -8.00 -2.95
N VAL A 132 7.10 -8.02 -2.27
CA VAL A 132 8.11 -6.97 -2.37
C VAL A 132 8.74 -6.98 -3.75
N ASN A 133 8.63 -5.85 -4.45
CA ASN A 133 9.25 -5.62 -5.74
C ASN A 133 10.40 -4.61 -5.61
N TYR A 134 11.53 -4.89 -6.25
CA TYR A 134 12.66 -3.95 -6.27
C TYR A 134 12.60 -3.06 -7.50
N LEU A 135 12.52 -1.75 -7.27
CA LEU A 135 12.44 -0.73 -8.30
C LEU A 135 13.83 -0.12 -8.51
N GLU A 136 14.45 -0.37 -9.67
CA GLU A 136 15.82 0.12 -9.98
C GLU A 136 15.84 1.51 -10.61
N ASN A 137 14.75 1.92 -11.23
CA ASN A 137 14.63 3.18 -11.95
C ASN A 137 13.23 3.76 -11.74
N GLU A 138 12.99 4.93 -12.28
CA GLU A 138 11.72 5.64 -12.15
C GLU A 138 10.55 5.07 -13.00
N ASP A 139 10.72 3.92 -13.67
CA ASP A 139 9.67 3.32 -14.51
C ASP A 139 8.61 2.57 -13.68
N LEU A 140 7.68 3.36 -13.15
CA LEU A 140 6.51 2.88 -12.41
C LEU A 140 5.54 2.04 -13.23
N CYS A 141 5.54 2.15 -14.57
CA CYS A 141 4.54 1.50 -15.41
C CYS A 141 4.71 -0.03 -15.51
N LYS A 142 5.83 -0.56 -15.00
CA LYS A 142 5.99 -1.99 -14.77
C LYS A 142 5.08 -2.51 -13.65
N PHE A 143 4.74 -1.65 -12.69
CA PHE A 143 4.01 -2.01 -11.48
C PHE A 143 2.61 -1.39 -11.43
N LEU A 144 2.46 -0.19 -12.01
CA LEU A 144 1.20 0.52 -12.11
C LEU A 144 0.61 0.41 -13.52
N ILE A 145 -0.72 0.33 -13.59
CA ILE A 145 -1.46 0.43 -14.85
C ILE A 145 -1.47 1.90 -15.28
N CYS A 146 -0.39 2.34 -15.91
CA CYS A 146 -0.33 3.68 -16.49
C CYS A 146 -1.35 3.82 -17.63
N LYS A 147 -2.12 4.92 -17.65
CA LYS A 147 -2.92 5.28 -18.83
C LYS A 147 -1.95 5.49 -20.00
N ASN A 148 -2.01 4.60 -20.99
CA ASN A 148 -1.31 4.59 -22.28
C ASN A 148 -0.20 5.64 -22.45
N ARG A 149 1.07 5.20 -22.49
CA ARG A 149 2.06 5.89 -23.35
C ARG A 149 1.41 5.88 -24.74
N LYS A 150 0.98 7.02 -25.27
CA LYS A 150 0.53 7.10 -26.66
C LYS A 150 1.66 6.47 -27.50
N LYS A 151 1.36 5.33 -28.10
CA LYS A 151 2.24 4.69 -29.07
C LYS A 151 2.16 5.48 -30.37
#